data_AF-A0A381YJ73-F1
#
_entry.id   AF-A0A381YJ73-F1
#
_cell.length_a   1.000
_cell.length_b   1.000
_cell.length_c   1.000
_cell.angle_alpha   90.00
_cell.angle_beta   90.00
_cell.angle_gamma   90.00
#
_symmetry.space_group_name_H-M   'P 1'
#
loop_
_entity.id
_entity.type
_entity.pdbx_description
1 polymer ?
#
loop_
_entity_poly.entity_id
_entity_poly.type
_entity_poly.pdbx_seq_one_letter_code
_entity_poly.pdbx_strand_id
1 'polypeptide(L)'
;MTIVEYTLVDGRTPDWIIDGGHWGNNDANMKLIGTGVEGSIPEGTITYTLEELQTRQLAIHAIEPRKKQPVQADSETVTDDEVNAEVEEWWDARN
;
A
#
# COMPACT_ATOMS: atom_id res chain seq x y z
N MET A 1 0.75 -15.43 -2.66
CA MET A 1 1.18 -14.09 -3.15
C MET A 1 1.83 -13.36 -2.00
N THR A 2 2.70 -12.38 -2.27
CA THR A 2 3.46 -11.70 -1.20
C THR A 2 3.33 -10.20 -1.32
N ILE A 3 3.05 -9.51 -0.20
CA ILE A 3 3.05 -8.04 -0.16
C ILE A 3 4.50 -7.55 -0.27
N VAL A 4 4.74 -6.63 -1.20
CA VAL A 4 6.09 -6.17 -1.59
C VAL A 4 6.12 -4.67 -1.77
N GLU A 5 7.26 -4.05 -1.45
CA GLU A 5 7.59 -2.71 -1.93
C GLU A 5 8.21 -2.79 -3.33
N TYR A 6 7.76 -1.92 -4.22
CA TYR A 6 8.34 -1.78 -5.55
C TYR A 6 8.38 -0.32 -5.99
N THR A 7 9.14 -0.06 -7.06
CA THR A 7 9.16 1.21 -7.79
C THR A 7 8.76 0.95 -9.23
N LEU A 8 8.19 1.95 -9.88
CA LEU A 8 7.92 1.87 -11.31
C LEU A 8 9.24 1.76 -12.09
N VAL A 9 9.26 0.90 -13.10
CA VAL A 9 10.36 0.76 -14.06
C VAL A 9 9.91 1.45 -15.35
N ASP A 10 10.61 2.51 -15.74
CA ASP A 10 10.24 3.35 -16.89
C ASP A 10 8.78 3.85 -16.83
N GLY A 11 8.30 4.18 -15.63
CA GLY A 11 6.94 4.65 -15.38
C GLY A 11 5.87 3.56 -15.43
N ARG A 12 6.25 2.29 -15.44
CA ARG A 12 5.34 1.14 -15.49
C ARG A 12 5.50 0.23 -14.29
N THR A 13 4.41 -0.42 -13.91
CA THR A 13 4.42 -1.48 -12.91
C THR A 13 5.29 -2.64 -13.41
N PRO A 14 6.25 -3.14 -12.62
CA PRO A 14 7.07 -4.29 -13.01
C PRO A 14 6.22 -5.54 -13.29
N ASP A 15 6.64 -6.37 -14.25
CA ASP A 15 5.87 -7.55 -14.69
C ASP A 15 5.67 -8.63 -13.61
N TRP A 16 6.50 -8.63 -12.56
CA TRP A 16 6.38 -9.56 -11.42
C TRP A 16 5.38 -9.09 -10.35
N ILE A 17 4.81 -7.89 -10.49
CA ILE A 17 3.73 -7.36 -9.67
C ILE A 17 2.39 -7.73 -10.31
N ILE A 18 1.53 -8.37 -9.51
CA ILE A 18 0.19 -8.80 -9.92
C ILE A 18 -0.79 -7.65 -9.74
N ASP A 19 -0.71 -6.96 -8.61
CA ASP A 19 -1.55 -5.81 -8.29
C ASP A 19 -0.72 -4.74 -7.58
N GLY A 20 -0.82 -3.52 -8.08
CA GLY A 20 0.01 -2.41 -7.63
C GLY A 20 -0.46 -1.72 -6.35
N GLY A 21 -1.58 -2.15 -5.77
CA GLY A 21 -2.21 -1.53 -4.62
C GLY A 21 -2.56 -0.06 -4.81
N HIS A 22 -2.97 0.59 -3.73
CA HIS A 22 -3.17 2.04 -3.68
C HIS A 22 -2.32 2.69 -2.57
N TRP A 23 -1.26 2.00 -2.13
CA TRP A 23 -0.51 2.36 -0.94
C TRP A 23 0.83 2.99 -1.31
N GLY A 24 0.79 4.28 -1.63
CA GLY A 24 2.00 5.10 -1.79
C GLY A 24 2.57 5.55 -0.44
N ASN A 25 3.78 6.09 -0.48
CA ASN A 25 4.25 7.06 0.52
C ASN A 25 4.35 8.44 -0.14
N ASN A 26 4.42 9.50 0.67
CA ASN A 26 4.68 10.87 0.19
C ASN A 26 6.17 11.16 -0.03
N ASP A 27 7.01 10.14 -0.12
CA ASP A 27 8.44 10.33 -0.33
C ASP A 27 8.71 10.69 -1.81
N ALA A 28 9.73 11.50 -2.05
CA ALA A 28 10.21 11.83 -3.38
C ALA A 28 10.66 10.57 -4.16
N ASN A 29 11.09 9.54 -3.43
CA ASN A 29 11.32 8.21 -3.99
C ASN A 29 10.03 7.40 -3.89
N MET A 30 9.10 7.59 -4.84
CA MET A 30 7.77 6.96 -4.87
C MET A 30 7.86 5.43 -4.68
N LYS A 31 7.74 4.97 -3.43
CA LYS A 31 7.71 3.56 -3.06
C LYS A 31 6.25 3.13 -2.98
N LEU A 32 5.90 2.17 -3.81
CA LEU A 32 4.55 1.62 -3.92
C LEU A 32 4.49 0.26 -3.25
N ILE A 33 3.32 -0.09 -2.71
CA ILE A 33 3.07 -1.44 -2.19
C ILE A 33 2.13 -2.18 -3.14
N GLY A 34 2.52 -3.39 -3.51
CA GLY A 34 1.71 -4.28 -4.33
C GLY A 34 1.82 -5.72 -3.87
N THR A 35 1.27 -6.64 -4.66
CA THR A 35 1.45 -8.08 -4.49
C THR A 35 2.33 -8.65 -5.60
N GLY A 36 3.36 -9.40 -5.22
CA GLY A 36 4.29 -10.05 -6.13
C GLY A 36 3.95 -11.52 -6.41
N VAL A 37 4.36 -12.02 -7.57
CA VAL A 37 4.32 -13.45 -7.91
C VAL A 37 5.46 -14.18 -7.19
N GLU A 38 5.12 -15.14 -6.34
CA GLU A 38 6.10 -15.97 -5.64
C GLU A 38 7.07 -16.65 -6.64
N GLY A 39 8.36 -16.63 -6.32
CA GLY A 39 9.43 -17.14 -7.20
C GLY A 39 9.85 -16.20 -8.33
N SER A 40 9.12 -15.11 -8.60
CA SER A 40 9.51 -14.06 -9.56
C SER A 40 9.92 -12.75 -8.89
N ILE A 41 9.76 -12.65 -7.56
CA ILE A 41 10.18 -11.51 -6.76
C ILE A 41 11.72 -11.43 -6.76
N PRO A 42 12.34 -10.32 -7.20
CA PRO A 42 13.78 -10.15 -7.17
C PRO A 42 14.36 -10.28 -5.75
N GLU A 43 15.57 -10.83 -5.65
CA GLU A 43 16.28 -10.92 -4.37
C GLU A 43 16.52 -9.52 -3.78
N GLY A 44 16.31 -9.38 -2.46
CA GLY A 44 16.43 -8.10 -1.75
C GLY A 44 15.20 -7.21 -1.83
N THR A 45 14.12 -7.63 -2.51
CA THR A 45 12.82 -6.93 -2.45
C THR A 45 12.29 -6.96 -1.02
N ILE A 46 11.88 -5.81 -0.50
CA ILE A 46 11.27 -5.71 0.83
C ILE A 46 9.87 -6.32 0.77
N THR A 47 9.62 -7.29 1.64
CA THR A 47 8.32 -7.94 1.81
C THR A 47 7.67 -7.49 3.10
N TYR A 48 6.34 -7.49 3.13
CA TYR A 48 5.55 -7.19 4.32
C TYR A 48 4.59 -8.35 4.61
N THR A 49 4.31 -8.55 5.89
CA THR A 49 3.08 -9.18 6.36
C THR A 49 1.93 -8.16 6.33
N LEU A 50 0.69 -8.63 6.49
CA LEU A 50 -0.47 -7.75 6.59
C LEU A 50 -0.34 -6.76 7.77
N GLU A 51 0.08 -7.24 8.93
CA GLU A 51 0.27 -6.42 10.15
C GLU A 51 1.36 -5.36 9.97
N GLU A 52 2.46 -5.69 9.28
CA GLU A 52 3.53 -4.74 8.99
C GLU A 52 3.05 -3.67 7.99
N LEU A 53 2.24 -4.05 7.00
CA LEU A 53 1.64 -3.08 6.08
C LEU A 53 0.66 -2.15 6.82
N GLN A 54 -0.21 -2.68 7.67
CA GLN A 54 -1.11 -1.90 8.50
C GLN A 54 -0.34 -0.90 9.37
N THR A 55 0.70 -1.36 10.07
CA THR A 55 1.57 -0.49 10.88
C THR A 55 2.20 0.63 10.04
N ARG A 56 2.68 0.32 8.83
CA ARG A 56 3.21 1.33 7.89
C ARG A 56 2.14 2.34 7.49
N GLN A 57 0.93 1.90 7.14
CA GLN A 57 -0.14 2.81 6.73
C GLN A 57 -0.61 3.70 7.87
N LEU A 58 -0.71 3.16 9.09
CA LEU A 58 -1.03 3.94 10.28
C LEU A 58 0.04 5.00 10.57
N ALA A 59 1.32 4.66 10.44
CA ALA A 59 2.41 5.62 10.62
C ALA A 59 2.37 6.75 9.58
N ILE A 60 2.04 6.44 8.32
CA ILE A 60 1.85 7.45 7.27
C ILE A 60 0.62 8.32 7.58
N HIS A 61 -0.51 7.69 7.93
CA HIS A 61 -1.76 8.37 8.27
C HIS A 61 -1.65 9.28 9.50
N ALA A 62 -0.81 8.92 10.47
CA ALA A 62 -0.53 9.78 11.62
C ALA A 62 0.22 11.06 11.24
N ILE A 63 1.05 11.03 10.18
CA ILE A 63 1.80 12.19 9.67
C ILE A 63 0.93 13.00 8.71
N GLU A 64 0.25 12.33 7.79
CA GLU A 64 -0.68 12.94 6.84
C GLU A 64 -2.03 12.22 6.89
N PRO A 65 -2.95 12.67 7.76
CA PRO A 65 -4.25 12.04 7.89
C PRO A 65 -5.09 12.23 6.63
N ARG A 66 -5.52 11.10 6.05
CA ARG A 66 -6.42 11.10 4.88
C ARG A 66 -7.85 11.46 5.30
N LYS A 67 -8.54 12.20 4.41
CA LYS A 67 -9.97 12.48 4.54
C LYS A 67 -10.82 11.43 3.83
N LYS A 68 -12.01 11.17 4.35
CA LYS A 68 -13.01 10.30 3.72
C LYS A 68 -13.40 10.84 2.34
N GLN A 69 -13.51 9.93 1.37
CA GLN A 69 -13.90 10.25 0.00
C GLN A 69 -15.43 10.22 -0.18
N PRO A 70 -16.01 11.08 -1.03
CA PRO A 70 -15.36 12.20 -1.71
C PRO A 70 -14.96 13.32 -0.74
N VAL A 71 -13.81 13.94 -0.97
CA VAL A 71 -13.32 15.03 -0.09
C VAL A 71 -14.14 16.29 -0.30
N GLN A 72 -14.80 16.73 0.76
CA GLN A 72 -15.49 18.01 0.90
C GLN A 72 -14.82 18.84 2.01
N ALA A 73 -15.22 20.11 2.14
CA ALA A 73 -14.61 21.03 3.10
C ALA A 73 -14.69 20.52 4.55
N ASP A 74 -15.78 19.81 4.87
CA ASP A 74 -16.15 19.23 6.16
C ASP A 74 -15.95 17.70 6.24
N SER A 75 -15.32 17.08 5.25
CA SER A 75 -15.06 15.63 5.31
C SER A 75 -14.23 15.26 6.54
N GLU A 76 -14.72 14.28 7.26
CA GLU A 76 -14.04 13.66 8.39
C GLU A 76 -12.73 12.98 7.94
N THR A 77 -11.78 12.92 8.87
CA THR A 77 -10.57 12.12 8.72
C THR A 77 -10.94 10.64 8.84
N VAL A 78 -10.32 9.80 8.01
CA VAL A 78 -10.40 8.33 8.13
C VAL A 78 -9.84 7.92 9.50
N THR A 79 -10.48 7.01 10.21
CA THR A 79 -9.96 6.51 11.50
C THR A 79 -8.87 5.46 11.30
N ASP A 80 -8.07 5.18 12.32
CA ASP A 80 -7.07 4.12 12.28
C ASP A 80 -7.70 2.74 11.99
N ASP A 81 -8.88 2.47 12.54
CA ASP A 81 -9.63 1.24 12.28
C ASP A 81 -10.08 1.16 10.82
N GLU A 82 -10.54 2.27 10.23
CA GLU A 82 -10.88 2.34 8.80
C GLU A 82 -9.63 2.15 7.93
N VAL A 83 -8.47 2.71 8.30
CA VAL A 83 -7.20 2.46 7.57
C VAL A 83 -6.82 0.98 7.60
N ASN A 84 -6.94 0.32 8.75
CA ASN A 84 -6.64 -1.10 8.86
C ASN A 84 -7.61 -1.96 8.03
N ALA A 85 -8.89 -1.61 8.06
CA ALA A 85 -9.93 -2.30 7.30
C ALA A 85 -9.72 -2.16 5.78
N GLU A 86 -9.31 -0.98 5.29
CA GLU A 86 -9.01 -0.79 3.86
C GLU A 86 -7.82 -1.66 3.41
N VAL A 87 -6.79 -1.79 4.26
CA VAL A 87 -5.62 -2.64 3.97
C VAL A 87 -6.00 -4.11 3.96
N GLU A 88 -6.80 -4.55 4.93
CA GLU A 88 -7.31 -5.91 5.03
C GLU A 88 -8.23 -6.26 3.85
N GLU A 89 -9.20 -5.40 3.51
CA GLU A 89 -10.09 -5.59 2.37
C GLU A 89 -9.33 -5.69 1.04
N TRP A 90 -8.29 -4.86 0.85
CA TRP A 90 -7.43 -4.95 -0.33
C TRP A 90 -6.70 -6.30 -0.39
N TRP A 91 -6.17 -6.78 0.74
CA TRP A 91 -5.47 -8.06 0.82
C TRP A 91 -6.42 -9.24 0.58
N ASP A 92 -7.57 -9.26 1.24
CA ASP A 92 -8.57 -10.33 1.14
C ASP A 92 -9.19 -10.45 -0.25
N ALA A 93 -9.30 -9.34 -0.98
CA ALA A 93 -9.75 -9.38 -2.38
C ALA A 93 -8.75 -10.07 -3.33
N ARG A 94 -7.54 -10.38 -2.85
CA ARG A 94 -6.42 -10.90 -3.66
C ARG A 94 -5.93 -12.24 -3.15
N ASN A 95 -5.88 -12.45 -1.84
CA ASN A 95 -5.46 -13.70 -1.21
C ASN A 95 -6.52 -14.80 -1.27
#